data_AF-A0A8S4S520-F1
#
_entry.id   AF-A0A8S4S520-F1
#
_cell.length_a   1.000
_cell.length_b   1.000
_cell.length_c   1.000
_cell.angle_alpha   90.00
_cell.angle_beta   90.00
_cell.angle_gamma   90.00
#
_symmetry.space_group_name_H-M   'P 1'
#
loop_
_entity.id
_entity.type
_entity.pdbx_description
1 polymer ?
#
loop_
_entity_poly.entity_id
_entity_poly.type
_entity_poly.pdbx_seq_one_letter_code
_entity_poly.pdbx_strand_id
1 'polypeptide(L)'
;MDIYKQYIYKLRELALREPYIYLLTDDIIPKLKQYIHELNSITFDDGAYHTYYGEIKTIVNSFNIYWTDKMDDAIKEADKCSHCITLAELIEMAQKTILMHKIKQSDFESEFQPLNSPLEEQAYTEILEKCVSFTKSLEEFAESLTKLDKQDKVDAFAKEHFPLSLKRKNDVFVFTYNFISNELSLVVDKIRISIGEIFDRLRNNMRSMQEQSDSCVSDLLIRLYEKKKEHLSLSRQDNRVSTELAEVQRSMDIIKDKIEDSKQLQIHRLQEEYIYWEGRICEFEQIHRTINKLQEAEERVLEQEDLFLSMKDSEIPASKGKCWENVGEKLKAKLQEIKELKLNAAKALQSFFIVRGPDRIFYSDNIGRYYVDDYGHQCYVFNYGPSVYQVNCQGEYRITNTETKRKKAEAHIYRSQIYQDRLQKASATYKAWKKKHTQRRKTDEIDDSEEITAYYKHVAKQEFIHFVNYDN
;
A
#
# COMPACT_ATOMS: atom_id res chain seq x y z
N MET A 1 -24.56 -25.38 -9.30
CA MET A 1 -24.20 -24.42 -10.37
C MET A 1 -22.83 -23.87 -10.04
N ASP A 2 -21.91 -23.88 -11.00
CA ASP A 2 -20.57 -23.32 -10.86
C ASP A 2 -20.60 -21.83 -10.44
N ILE A 3 -19.61 -21.37 -9.65
CA ILE A 3 -19.54 -20.00 -9.11
C ILE A 3 -19.50 -18.98 -10.25
N TYR A 4 -18.69 -19.26 -11.28
CA TYR A 4 -18.58 -18.37 -12.44
C TYR A 4 -19.90 -18.33 -13.24
N LYS A 5 -20.56 -19.48 -13.44
CA LYS A 5 -21.91 -19.51 -14.03
C LYS A 5 -22.94 -18.75 -13.19
N GLN A 6 -22.89 -18.85 -11.86
CA GLN A 6 -23.75 -18.08 -10.97
C GLN A 6 -23.56 -16.58 -11.12
N TYR A 7 -22.30 -16.15 -11.25
CA TYR A 7 -21.98 -14.77 -11.54
C TYR A 7 -22.57 -14.32 -12.89
N ILE A 8 -22.31 -15.05 -13.97
CA ILE A 8 -22.79 -14.71 -15.32
C ILE A 8 -24.33 -14.63 -15.38
N TYR A 9 -25.02 -15.61 -14.79
CA TYR A 9 -26.49 -15.62 -14.73
C TYR A 9 -27.03 -14.37 -14.03
N LYS A 10 -26.57 -14.09 -12.80
CA LYS A 10 -27.04 -12.92 -12.04
C LYS A 10 -26.65 -11.59 -12.69
N LEU A 11 -25.47 -11.53 -13.30
CA LEU A 11 -25.03 -10.35 -14.06
C LEU A 11 -25.95 -10.10 -15.26
N ARG A 12 -26.32 -11.16 -15.98
CA ARG A 12 -27.24 -11.05 -17.11
C ARG A 12 -28.64 -10.69 -16.66
N GLU A 13 -29.14 -11.29 -15.58
CA GLU A 13 -30.42 -10.95 -14.98
C GLU A 13 -30.49 -9.46 -14.60
N LEU A 14 -29.44 -8.93 -13.97
CA LEU A 14 -29.34 -7.51 -13.61
C LEU A 14 -29.38 -6.60 -14.85
N ALA A 15 -28.69 -6.98 -15.92
CA ALA A 15 -28.64 -6.23 -17.16
C ALA A 15 -29.98 -6.22 -17.93
N LEU A 16 -30.88 -7.17 -17.64
CA LEU A 16 -32.19 -7.32 -18.32
C LEU A 16 -33.36 -6.75 -17.51
N ARG A 17 -33.13 -6.03 -16.40
CA ARG A 17 -34.22 -5.52 -15.55
C ARG A 17 -35.10 -4.47 -16.21
N GLU A 18 -34.51 -3.42 -16.78
CA GLU A 18 -35.24 -2.30 -17.38
C GLU A 18 -34.45 -1.72 -18.57
N PRO A 19 -35.11 -1.31 -19.67
CA PRO A 19 -34.45 -0.68 -20.81
C PRO A 19 -33.79 0.66 -20.44
N TYR A 20 -32.55 0.87 -20.86
CA TYR A 20 -31.85 2.15 -20.73
C TYR A 20 -30.89 2.36 -21.90
N ILE A 21 -30.39 3.59 -22.09
CA ILE A 21 -29.40 3.89 -23.14
C ILE A 21 -28.02 3.74 -22.52
N TYR A 22 -27.19 2.89 -23.09
CA TYR A 22 -25.85 2.67 -22.58
C TYR A 22 -24.94 3.85 -22.95
N LEU A 23 -24.35 4.50 -21.94
CA LEU A 23 -23.34 5.54 -22.14
C LEU A 23 -22.08 4.89 -22.74
N LEU A 24 -21.74 5.24 -23.99
CA LEU A 24 -20.81 4.53 -24.90
C LEU A 24 -19.32 4.51 -24.48
N THR A 25 -18.98 4.73 -23.21
CA THR A 25 -17.61 4.75 -22.68
C THR A 25 -17.02 3.35 -22.42
N ASP A 26 -17.32 2.38 -23.29
CA ASP A 26 -16.98 0.94 -23.21
C ASP A 26 -17.96 0.04 -22.44
N ASP A 27 -18.08 -1.19 -22.95
CA ASP A 27 -18.72 -2.29 -22.22
C ASP A 27 -17.80 -2.76 -21.09
N ILE A 28 -18.28 -2.64 -19.85
CA ILE A 28 -17.51 -3.03 -18.66
C ILE A 28 -17.59 -4.53 -18.39
N ILE A 29 -18.62 -5.21 -18.91
CA ILE A 29 -18.94 -6.61 -18.58
C ILE A 29 -17.77 -7.58 -18.84
N PRO A 30 -17.07 -7.54 -20.00
CA PRO A 30 -15.97 -8.47 -20.26
C PRO A 30 -14.85 -8.38 -19.22
N LYS A 31 -14.48 -7.16 -18.80
CA LYS A 31 -13.44 -6.97 -17.80
C LYS A 31 -13.88 -7.44 -16.41
N LEU A 32 -15.15 -7.22 -16.07
CA LEU A 32 -15.72 -7.71 -14.81
C LEU A 32 -15.73 -9.24 -14.75
N LYS A 33 -16.12 -9.91 -15.84
CA LYS A 33 -16.04 -11.38 -15.97
C LYS A 33 -14.60 -11.87 -15.81
N GLN A 34 -13.64 -11.20 -16.44
CA GLN A 34 -12.21 -11.52 -16.31
C GLN A 34 -11.76 -11.50 -14.84
N TYR A 35 -12.13 -10.50 -14.05
CA TYR A 35 -11.76 -10.46 -12.63
C TYR A 35 -12.31 -11.64 -11.82
N ILE A 36 -13.56 -12.05 -12.07
CA ILE A 36 -14.15 -13.22 -11.40
C ILE A 36 -13.45 -14.50 -11.84
N HIS A 37 -13.14 -14.63 -13.13
CA HIS A 37 -12.40 -15.78 -13.65
C HIS A 37 -10.99 -15.87 -13.03
N GLU A 38 -10.27 -14.74 -12.97
CA GLU A 38 -8.95 -14.65 -12.35
C GLU A 38 -9.02 -15.03 -10.86
N LEU A 39 -9.98 -14.51 -10.09
CA LEU A 39 -10.17 -14.87 -8.68
C LEU A 39 -10.44 -16.37 -8.48
N ASN A 40 -11.28 -16.97 -9.32
CA ASN A 40 -11.60 -18.39 -9.25
C ASN A 40 -10.43 -19.30 -9.68
N SER A 41 -9.49 -18.77 -10.46
CA SER A 41 -8.31 -19.50 -10.93
C SER A 41 -7.16 -19.56 -9.93
N ILE A 42 -7.21 -18.75 -8.85
CA ILE A 42 -6.16 -18.70 -7.83
C ILE A 42 -6.13 -20.03 -7.08
N THR A 43 -5.01 -20.76 -7.19
CA THR A 43 -4.81 -22.01 -6.45
C THR A 43 -4.27 -21.75 -5.05
N PHE A 44 -4.64 -22.62 -4.12
CA PHE A 44 -4.14 -22.59 -2.74
C PHE A 44 -3.36 -23.88 -2.48
N ASP A 45 -2.10 -23.87 -2.89
CA ASP A 45 -1.24 -25.06 -2.91
C ASP A 45 -0.16 -25.01 -1.81
N ASP A 46 0.22 -26.20 -1.32
CA ASP A 46 1.27 -26.35 -0.31
C ASP A 46 2.61 -25.82 -0.81
N GLY A 47 3.28 -25.00 0.02
CA GLY A 47 4.50 -24.26 -0.33
C GLY A 47 4.29 -22.92 -1.04
N ALA A 48 3.09 -22.63 -1.56
CA ALA A 48 2.75 -21.36 -2.24
C ALA A 48 1.78 -20.46 -1.46
N TYR A 49 1.43 -20.81 -0.21
CA TYR A 49 0.47 -20.07 0.61
C TYR A 49 0.75 -18.56 0.72
N HIS A 50 2.01 -18.17 0.67
CA HIS A 50 2.45 -16.79 0.79
C HIS A 50 2.09 -15.93 -0.45
N THR A 51 1.93 -16.52 -1.66
CA THR A 51 1.54 -15.77 -2.87
C THR A 51 0.04 -15.55 -2.97
N TYR A 52 -0.77 -16.41 -2.35
CA TYR A 52 -2.24 -16.38 -2.39
C TYR A 52 -2.84 -15.01 -2.05
N TYR A 53 -2.44 -14.40 -0.92
CA TYR A 53 -2.87 -13.06 -0.53
C TYR A 53 -2.49 -12.00 -1.59
N GLY A 54 -1.29 -12.09 -2.16
CA GLY A 54 -0.80 -11.14 -3.15
C GLY A 54 -1.57 -11.17 -4.46
N GLU A 55 -1.92 -12.37 -4.93
CA GLU A 55 -2.71 -12.57 -6.15
C GLU A 55 -4.12 -12.02 -5.98
N ILE A 56 -4.80 -12.35 -4.86
CA ILE A 56 -6.11 -11.78 -4.51
C ILE A 56 -6.03 -10.25 -4.44
N LYS A 57 -5.04 -9.73 -3.71
CA LYS A 57 -4.85 -8.28 -3.53
C LYS A 57 -4.68 -7.57 -4.87
N THR A 58 -3.96 -8.18 -5.82
CA THR A 58 -3.73 -7.59 -7.14
C THR A 58 -5.03 -7.46 -7.92
N ILE A 59 -5.84 -8.52 -7.94
CA ILE A 59 -7.11 -8.53 -8.66
C ILE A 59 -8.12 -7.57 -8.02
N VAL A 60 -8.27 -7.61 -6.69
CA VAL A 60 -9.19 -6.73 -5.96
C VAL A 60 -8.81 -5.26 -6.15
N ASN A 61 -7.52 -4.91 -6.07
CA ASN A 61 -7.09 -3.54 -6.32
C ASN A 61 -7.30 -3.12 -7.77
N SER A 62 -7.01 -3.99 -8.74
CA SER A 62 -7.24 -3.73 -10.16
C SER A 62 -8.71 -3.45 -10.44
N PHE A 63 -9.62 -4.25 -9.87
CA PHE A 63 -11.07 -4.04 -9.98
C PHE A 63 -11.50 -2.66 -9.44
N ASN A 64 -11.05 -2.27 -8.25
CA ASN A 64 -11.46 -0.99 -7.66
C ASN A 64 -10.90 0.23 -8.42
N ILE A 65 -9.68 0.13 -8.95
CA ILE A 65 -9.11 1.16 -9.84
C ILE A 65 -9.93 1.25 -11.12
N TYR A 66 -10.24 0.11 -11.75
CA TYR A 66 -11.02 0.04 -12.97
C TYR A 66 -12.44 0.60 -12.78
N TRP A 67 -13.09 0.29 -11.66
CA TRP A 67 -14.38 0.90 -11.30
C TRP A 67 -14.26 2.42 -11.27
N THR A 68 -13.34 2.96 -10.47
CA THR A 68 -13.16 4.40 -10.32
C THR A 68 -12.95 5.09 -11.67
N ASP A 69 -12.02 4.58 -12.48
CA ASP A 69 -11.71 5.09 -13.81
C ASP A 69 -12.94 5.09 -14.75
N LYS A 70 -13.63 3.94 -14.85
CA LYS A 70 -14.77 3.79 -15.77
C LYS A 70 -16.04 4.50 -15.32
N MET A 71 -16.20 4.78 -14.03
CA MET A 71 -17.28 5.62 -13.54
C MET A 71 -16.97 7.10 -13.72
N ASP A 72 -15.73 7.54 -13.47
CA ASP A 72 -15.31 8.93 -13.73
C ASP A 72 -15.51 9.28 -15.21
N ASP A 73 -15.12 8.38 -16.12
CA ASP A 73 -15.34 8.58 -17.56
C ASP A 73 -16.81 8.53 -17.96
N ALA A 74 -17.61 7.65 -17.34
CA ALA A 74 -19.05 7.62 -17.58
C ALA A 74 -19.73 8.91 -17.14
N ILE A 75 -19.33 9.46 -15.99
CA ILE A 75 -19.86 10.73 -15.45
C ILE A 75 -19.54 11.89 -16.38
N LYS A 76 -18.29 11.99 -16.87
CA LYS A 76 -17.89 13.02 -17.84
C LYS A 76 -18.70 12.93 -19.14
N GLU A 77 -18.93 11.72 -19.65
CA GLU A 77 -19.70 11.54 -20.88
C GLU A 77 -21.19 11.85 -20.64
N ALA A 78 -21.76 11.41 -19.52
CA ALA A 78 -23.14 11.73 -19.16
C ALA A 78 -23.37 13.24 -19.04
N ASP A 79 -22.43 13.96 -18.43
CA ASP A 79 -22.47 15.42 -18.30
C ASP A 79 -22.43 16.10 -19.69
N LYS A 80 -21.48 15.70 -20.54
CA LYS A 80 -21.37 16.18 -21.92
C LYS A 80 -22.64 15.92 -22.73
N CYS A 81 -23.18 14.69 -22.69
CA CYS A 81 -24.39 14.32 -23.41
C CYS A 81 -25.63 15.04 -22.85
N SER A 82 -25.69 15.34 -21.54
CA SER A 82 -26.82 16.06 -20.95
C SER A 82 -26.95 17.51 -21.42
N HIS A 83 -25.90 18.08 -22.02
CA HIS A 83 -25.85 19.48 -22.44
C HIS A 83 -25.83 19.71 -23.96
N CYS A 84 -25.31 18.75 -24.73
CA CYS A 84 -24.98 18.98 -26.15
C CYS A 84 -25.53 17.92 -27.12
N ILE A 85 -26.36 16.97 -26.65
CA ILE A 85 -26.80 15.84 -27.47
C ILE A 85 -27.87 16.21 -28.50
N THR A 86 -27.68 15.75 -29.73
CA THR A 86 -28.68 15.87 -30.78
C THR A 86 -29.59 14.64 -30.85
N LEU A 87 -30.80 14.79 -31.43
CA LEU A 87 -31.72 13.66 -31.64
C LEU A 87 -31.07 12.52 -32.43
N ALA A 88 -30.26 12.85 -33.44
CA ALA A 88 -29.57 11.86 -34.26
C ALA A 88 -28.57 11.03 -33.44
N GLU A 89 -27.76 11.68 -32.60
CA GLU A 89 -26.82 11.00 -31.70
C GLU A 89 -27.55 10.14 -30.65
N LEU A 90 -28.70 10.61 -30.14
CA LEU A 90 -29.52 9.86 -29.20
C LEU A 90 -30.09 8.57 -29.82
N ILE A 91 -30.59 8.65 -31.06
CA ILE A 91 -31.06 7.48 -31.81
C ILE A 91 -29.90 6.53 -32.11
N GLU A 92 -28.74 7.05 -32.51
CA GLU A 92 -27.54 6.25 -32.74
C GLU A 92 -27.11 5.50 -31.46
N MET A 93 -27.14 6.15 -30.30
CA MET A 93 -26.86 5.53 -29.01
C MET A 93 -27.86 4.42 -28.64
N ALA A 94 -29.16 4.63 -28.91
CA ALA A 94 -30.16 3.61 -28.69
C ALA A 94 -29.93 2.38 -29.60
N GLN A 95 -29.63 2.59 -30.88
CA GLN A 95 -29.31 1.51 -31.82
C GLN A 95 -28.04 0.74 -31.43
N LYS A 96 -26.98 1.45 -31.03
CA LYS A 96 -25.75 0.83 -30.49
C LYS A 96 -26.04 0.03 -29.23
N THR A 97 -26.92 0.52 -28.35
CA THR A 97 -27.33 -0.20 -27.14
C THR A 97 -28.04 -1.51 -27.48
N ILE A 98 -28.97 -1.50 -28.44
CA ILE A 98 -29.64 -2.72 -28.93
C ILE A 98 -28.61 -3.73 -29.46
N LEU A 99 -27.69 -3.27 -30.31
CA LEU A 99 -26.64 -4.13 -30.87
C LEU A 99 -25.74 -4.73 -29.79
N MET A 100 -25.34 -3.93 -28.80
CA MET A 100 -24.55 -4.40 -27.65
C MET A 100 -25.31 -5.45 -26.84
N HIS A 101 -26.62 -5.29 -26.61
CA HIS A 101 -27.41 -6.30 -25.89
C HIS A 101 -27.55 -7.62 -26.65
N LYS A 102 -27.57 -7.59 -28.00
CA LYS A 102 -27.53 -8.77 -28.86
C LYS A 102 -26.18 -9.50 -28.75
N ILE A 103 -25.07 -8.77 -28.79
CA ILE A 103 -23.72 -9.34 -28.57
C ILE A 103 -23.64 -9.98 -27.18
N LYS A 104 -24.04 -9.25 -26.13
CA LYS A 104 -24.06 -9.76 -24.75
C LYS A 104 -24.92 -11.01 -24.58
N GLN A 105 -25.98 -11.16 -25.37
CA GLN A 105 -26.80 -12.37 -25.36
C GLN A 105 -26.03 -13.55 -25.97
N SER A 106 -25.42 -13.36 -27.13
CA SER A 106 -24.57 -14.38 -27.76
C SER A 106 -23.42 -14.81 -26.84
N ASP A 107 -22.75 -13.84 -26.20
CA ASP A 107 -21.66 -14.11 -25.26
C ASP A 107 -22.17 -14.92 -24.06
N PHE A 108 -23.31 -14.54 -23.48
CA PHE A 108 -23.96 -15.31 -22.41
C PHE A 108 -24.22 -16.76 -22.82
N GLU A 109 -24.82 -16.98 -24.00
CA GLU A 109 -25.15 -18.32 -24.47
C GLU A 109 -23.90 -19.19 -24.65
N SER A 110 -22.84 -18.62 -25.22
CA SER A 110 -21.58 -19.33 -25.42
C SER A 110 -20.87 -19.68 -24.10
N GLU A 111 -20.91 -18.78 -23.10
CA GLU A 111 -20.19 -18.98 -21.83
C GLU A 111 -20.98 -19.80 -20.81
N PHE A 112 -22.32 -19.78 -20.87
CA PHE A 112 -23.16 -20.49 -19.89
C PHE A 112 -23.30 -21.99 -20.23
N GLN A 113 -23.10 -22.35 -21.49
CA GLN A 113 -23.04 -23.73 -21.96
C GLN A 113 -21.67 -24.38 -21.65
N PRO A 114 -21.60 -25.71 -21.45
CA PRO A 114 -22.68 -26.70 -21.53
C PRO A 114 -23.57 -26.71 -20.28
N LEU A 115 -24.86 -27.00 -20.43
CA LEU A 115 -25.80 -27.12 -19.30
C LEU A 115 -25.61 -28.48 -18.63
N ASN A 116 -25.21 -28.47 -17.36
CA ASN A 116 -24.83 -29.70 -16.64
C ASN A 116 -25.83 -30.11 -15.55
N SER A 117 -26.85 -29.29 -15.27
CA SER A 117 -27.86 -29.60 -14.25
C SER A 117 -29.25 -29.05 -14.61
N PRO A 118 -30.34 -29.64 -14.08
CA PRO A 118 -31.70 -29.13 -14.28
C PRO A 118 -31.89 -27.69 -13.80
N LEU A 119 -31.17 -27.29 -12.75
CA LEU A 119 -31.17 -25.91 -12.26
C LEU A 119 -30.52 -24.94 -13.25
N GLU A 120 -29.47 -25.37 -13.96
CA GLU A 120 -28.85 -24.58 -15.02
C GLU A 120 -29.75 -24.45 -16.25
N GLU A 121 -30.49 -25.51 -16.61
CA GLU A 121 -31.49 -25.46 -17.68
C GLU A 121 -32.60 -24.46 -17.36
N GLN A 122 -33.17 -24.51 -16.15
CA GLN A 122 -34.20 -23.58 -15.71
C GLN A 122 -33.69 -22.13 -15.73
N ALA A 123 -32.51 -21.88 -15.17
CA ALA A 123 -31.88 -20.55 -15.15
C ALA A 123 -31.61 -20.01 -16.57
N TYR A 124 -31.18 -20.88 -17.49
CA TYR A 124 -30.94 -20.53 -18.88
C TYR A 124 -32.24 -20.14 -19.59
N THR A 125 -33.30 -20.95 -19.46
CA THR A 125 -34.61 -20.66 -20.06
C THR A 125 -35.20 -19.34 -19.54
N GLU A 126 -35.08 -19.08 -18.24
CA GLU A 126 -35.54 -17.82 -17.63
C GLU A 126 -34.85 -16.59 -18.25
N ILE A 127 -33.54 -16.66 -18.48
CA ILE A 127 -32.80 -15.56 -19.12
C ILE A 127 -33.22 -15.38 -20.58
N LEU A 128 -33.51 -16.45 -21.32
CA LEU A 128 -34.00 -16.34 -22.69
C LEU A 128 -35.35 -15.60 -22.75
N GLU A 129 -36.29 -15.97 -21.89
CA GLU A 129 -37.61 -15.32 -21.79
C GLU A 129 -37.47 -13.84 -21.39
N LYS A 130 -36.62 -13.54 -20.40
CA LYS A 130 -36.29 -12.16 -20.00
C LYS A 130 -35.65 -11.38 -21.15
N CYS A 131 -34.76 -11.99 -21.93
CA CYS A 131 -34.10 -11.32 -23.05
C CYS A 131 -35.08 -10.97 -24.18
N VAL A 132 -36.03 -11.84 -24.49
CA VAL A 132 -37.07 -11.57 -25.51
C VAL A 132 -37.94 -10.39 -25.09
N SER A 133 -38.46 -10.41 -23.86
CA SER A 133 -39.31 -9.32 -23.33
C SER A 133 -38.55 -8.00 -23.21
N PHE A 134 -37.30 -8.03 -22.76
CA PHE A 134 -36.43 -6.86 -22.68
C PHE A 134 -36.12 -6.27 -24.06
N THR A 135 -35.77 -7.10 -25.04
CA THR A 135 -35.42 -6.63 -26.40
C THR A 135 -36.60 -5.92 -27.04
N LYS A 136 -37.81 -6.49 -26.91
CA LYS A 136 -39.04 -5.85 -27.38
C LYS A 136 -39.25 -4.48 -26.71
N SER A 137 -39.09 -4.41 -25.39
CA SER A 137 -39.24 -3.17 -24.63
C SER A 137 -38.19 -2.11 -25.02
N LEU A 138 -36.96 -2.54 -25.34
CA LEU A 138 -35.88 -1.66 -25.79
C LEU A 138 -36.12 -1.12 -27.20
N GLU A 139 -36.71 -1.93 -28.09
CA GLU A 139 -37.11 -1.51 -29.44
C GLU A 139 -38.28 -0.50 -29.38
N GLU A 140 -39.32 -0.77 -28.58
CA GLU A 140 -40.42 0.18 -28.33
C GLU A 140 -39.90 1.50 -27.73
N PHE A 141 -38.94 1.41 -26.80
CA PHE A 141 -38.27 2.57 -26.23
C PHE A 141 -37.48 3.35 -27.30
N ALA A 142 -36.72 2.68 -28.17
CA ALA A 142 -35.98 3.35 -29.25
C ALA A 142 -36.91 4.03 -30.26
N GLU A 143 -38.05 3.42 -30.60
CA GLU A 143 -39.09 4.04 -31.43
C GLU A 143 -39.68 5.28 -30.76
N SER A 144 -39.85 5.28 -29.44
CA SER A 144 -40.37 6.44 -28.71
C SER A 144 -39.47 7.66 -28.81
N LEU A 145 -38.14 7.47 -28.92
CA LEU A 145 -37.17 8.57 -29.09
C LEU A 145 -37.38 9.33 -30.39
N THR A 146 -37.82 8.64 -31.46
CA THR A 146 -38.09 9.28 -32.76
C THR A 146 -39.24 10.29 -32.71
N LYS A 147 -40.07 10.25 -31.66
CA LYS A 147 -41.20 11.17 -31.44
C LYS A 147 -40.77 12.48 -30.75
N LEU A 148 -39.51 12.62 -30.35
CA LEU A 148 -38.95 13.86 -29.79
C LEU A 148 -38.70 14.87 -30.92
N ASP A 149 -39.70 15.68 -31.21
CA ASP A 149 -39.75 16.64 -32.32
C ASP A 149 -38.97 17.95 -32.09
N LYS A 150 -38.60 18.27 -30.84
CA LYS A 150 -37.93 19.53 -30.46
C LYS A 150 -36.69 19.28 -29.60
N GLN A 151 -35.64 20.10 -29.80
CA GLN A 151 -34.39 20.01 -29.05
C GLN A 151 -34.60 20.14 -27.53
N ASP A 152 -35.47 21.04 -27.06
CA ASP A 152 -35.77 21.18 -25.62
C ASP A 152 -36.29 19.87 -24.99
N LYS A 153 -37.02 19.05 -25.77
CA LYS A 153 -37.51 17.75 -25.30
C LYS A 153 -36.40 16.70 -25.29
N VAL A 154 -35.47 16.78 -26.24
CA VAL A 154 -34.26 15.93 -26.27
C VAL A 154 -33.37 16.24 -25.07
N ASP A 155 -33.16 17.52 -24.76
CA ASP A 155 -32.36 17.96 -23.61
C ASP A 155 -33.02 17.56 -22.28
N ALA A 156 -34.35 17.71 -22.17
CA ALA A 156 -35.09 17.28 -20.98
C ALA A 156 -34.99 15.75 -20.79
N PHE A 157 -35.16 15.00 -21.87
CA PHE A 157 -35.00 13.55 -21.86
C PHE A 157 -33.59 13.13 -21.43
N ALA A 158 -32.56 13.74 -22.01
CA ALA A 158 -31.16 13.45 -21.71
C ALA A 158 -30.83 13.68 -20.22
N LYS A 159 -31.30 14.80 -19.65
CA LYS A 159 -31.11 15.14 -18.24
C LYS A 159 -31.78 14.17 -17.28
N GLU A 160 -32.90 13.56 -17.67
CA GLU A 160 -33.58 12.54 -16.85
C GLU A 160 -32.94 11.16 -17.04
N HIS A 161 -32.61 10.80 -18.28
CA HIS A 161 -32.23 9.44 -18.63
C HIS A 161 -30.77 9.10 -18.34
N PHE A 162 -29.81 10.01 -18.57
CA PHE A 162 -28.40 9.71 -18.34
C PHE A 162 -28.03 9.48 -16.87
N PRO A 163 -28.63 10.15 -15.87
CA PRO A 163 -28.50 9.75 -14.48
C PRO A 163 -28.97 8.32 -14.21
N LEU A 164 -30.05 7.86 -14.86
CA LEU A 164 -30.51 6.47 -14.76
C LEU A 164 -29.48 5.51 -15.37
N SER A 165 -28.93 5.83 -16.54
CA SER A 165 -27.87 5.04 -17.17
C SER A 165 -26.61 4.93 -16.29
N LEU A 166 -26.18 6.03 -15.66
CA LEU A 166 -25.08 6.03 -14.70
C LEU A 166 -25.39 5.14 -13.50
N LYS A 167 -26.60 5.25 -12.94
CA LYS A 167 -27.05 4.41 -11.83
C LYS A 167 -27.01 2.93 -12.23
N ARG A 168 -27.47 2.56 -13.42
CA ARG A 168 -27.42 1.18 -13.92
C ARG A 168 -25.99 0.68 -14.08
N LYS A 169 -25.08 1.49 -14.63
CA LYS A 169 -23.65 1.14 -14.72
C LYS A 169 -23.05 0.92 -13.33
N ASN A 170 -23.37 1.79 -12.37
CA ASN A 170 -22.95 1.65 -10.99
C ASN A 170 -23.55 0.40 -10.31
N ASP A 171 -24.83 0.10 -10.53
CA ASP A 171 -25.49 -1.09 -9.99
C ASP A 171 -24.76 -2.38 -10.42
N VAL A 172 -24.26 -2.43 -11.67
CA VAL A 172 -23.44 -3.54 -12.16
C VAL A 172 -22.12 -3.64 -11.41
N PHE A 173 -21.40 -2.53 -11.21
CA PHE A 173 -20.17 -2.53 -10.41
C PHE A 173 -20.42 -2.91 -8.94
N VAL A 174 -21.46 -2.36 -8.32
CA VAL A 174 -21.88 -2.68 -6.95
C VAL A 174 -22.22 -4.16 -6.82
N PHE A 175 -22.92 -4.73 -7.81
CA PHE A 175 -23.19 -6.15 -7.86
C PHE A 175 -21.89 -6.97 -7.89
N THR A 176 -20.96 -6.65 -8.79
CA THR A 176 -19.66 -7.36 -8.86
C THR A 176 -18.84 -7.19 -7.58
N TYR A 177 -18.84 -6.00 -6.99
CA TYR A 177 -18.17 -5.73 -5.72
C TYR A 177 -18.75 -6.58 -4.57
N ASN A 178 -20.08 -6.65 -4.47
CA ASN A 178 -20.76 -7.50 -3.48
C ASN A 178 -20.48 -8.97 -3.74
N PHE A 179 -20.44 -9.39 -5.01
CA PHE A 179 -20.10 -10.75 -5.40
C PHE A 179 -18.68 -11.12 -4.97
N ILE A 180 -17.67 -10.32 -5.34
CA ILE A 180 -16.28 -10.54 -4.91
C ILE A 180 -16.19 -10.55 -3.39
N SER A 181 -16.87 -9.63 -2.69
CA SER A 181 -16.87 -9.60 -1.22
C SER A 181 -17.36 -10.93 -0.63
N ASN A 182 -18.47 -11.45 -1.13
CA ASN A 182 -19.01 -12.74 -0.69
C ASN A 182 -18.04 -13.89 -0.98
N GLU A 183 -17.44 -13.95 -2.17
CA GLU A 183 -16.45 -14.97 -2.52
C GLU A 183 -15.23 -14.92 -1.59
N LEU A 184 -14.72 -13.72 -1.30
CA LEU A 184 -13.62 -13.54 -0.34
C LEU A 184 -13.99 -14.03 1.07
N SER A 185 -15.25 -13.89 1.47
CA SER A 185 -15.72 -14.39 2.77
C SER A 185 -15.74 -15.92 2.85
N LEU A 186 -15.95 -16.62 1.71
CA LEU A 186 -15.93 -18.09 1.65
C LEU A 186 -14.50 -18.65 1.76
N VAL A 187 -13.50 -17.86 1.37
CA VAL A 187 -12.08 -18.24 1.43
C VAL A 187 -11.31 -17.50 2.53
N VAL A 188 -12.01 -16.92 3.51
CA VAL A 188 -11.41 -16.07 4.54
C VAL A 188 -10.34 -16.80 5.36
N ASP A 189 -10.51 -18.09 5.61
CA ASP A 189 -9.53 -18.94 6.30
C ASP A 189 -8.23 -19.11 5.49
N LYS A 190 -8.34 -19.28 4.17
CA LYS A 190 -7.18 -19.39 3.28
C LYS A 190 -6.38 -18.09 3.24
N ILE A 191 -7.10 -16.96 3.19
CA ILE A 191 -6.49 -15.63 3.27
C ILE A 191 -5.77 -15.45 4.61
N ARG A 192 -6.40 -15.88 5.72
CA ARG A 192 -5.80 -15.86 7.07
C ARG A 192 -4.47 -16.60 7.11
N ILE A 193 -4.44 -17.83 6.60
CA ILE A 193 -3.24 -18.67 6.57
C ILE A 193 -2.13 -17.98 5.75
N SER A 194 -2.49 -17.44 4.59
CA SER A 194 -1.56 -16.72 3.72
C SER A 194 -0.92 -15.50 4.41
N ILE A 195 -1.72 -14.67 5.08
CA ILE A 195 -1.24 -13.49 5.83
C ILE A 195 -0.38 -13.93 7.02
N GLY A 196 -0.79 -15.00 7.73
CA GLY A 196 -0.03 -15.57 8.83
C GLY A 196 1.37 -16.04 8.41
N GLU A 197 1.47 -16.75 7.29
CA GLU A 197 2.74 -17.20 6.72
C GLU A 197 3.67 -16.02 6.39
N ILE A 198 3.14 -14.94 5.79
CA ILE A 198 3.92 -13.72 5.51
C ILE A 198 4.45 -13.11 6.82
N PHE A 199 3.59 -12.99 7.83
CA PHE A 199 3.95 -12.42 9.13
C PHE A 199 5.00 -13.27 9.87
N ASP A 200 4.85 -14.60 9.87
CA ASP A 200 5.80 -15.51 10.50
C ASP A 200 7.18 -15.47 9.82
N ARG A 201 7.22 -15.37 8.49
CA ARG A 201 8.47 -15.17 7.75
C ARG A 201 9.14 -13.85 8.09
N LEU A 202 8.37 -12.76 8.19
CA LEU A 202 8.91 -11.47 8.63
C LEU A 202 9.47 -11.52 10.04
N ARG A 203 8.76 -12.18 10.94
CA ARG A 203 9.21 -12.41 12.32
C ARG A 203 10.52 -13.19 12.38
N ASN A 204 10.64 -14.23 11.56
CA ASN A 204 11.85 -15.05 11.48
C ASN A 204 13.03 -14.27 10.86
N ASN A 205 12.77 -13.50 9.80
CA ASN A 205 13.76 -12.61 9.20
C ASN A 205 14.25 -11.55 10.20
N MET A 206 13.33 -10.98 10.99
CA MET A 206 13.67 -10.05 12.06
C MET A 206 14.62 -10.68 13.08
N ARG A 207 14.27 -11.85 13.60
CA ARG A 207 15.09 -12.59 14.56
C ARG A 207 16.47 -12.90 13.99
N SER A 208 16.52 -13.43 12.77
CA SER A 208 17.80 -13.78 12.12
C SER A 208 18.69 -12.55 11.92
N MET A 209 18.13 -11.41 11.50
CA MET A 209 18.90 -10.17 11.35
C MET A 209 19.39 -9.61 12.69
N GLN A 210 18.59 -9.70 13.74
CA GLN A 210 18.99 -9.33 15.10
C GLN A 210 20.15 -10.21 15.59
N GLU A 211 20.02 -11.52 15.46
CA GLU A 211 21.06 -12.49 15.86
C GLU A 211 22.38 -12.26 15.09
N GLN A 212 22.30 -12.02 13.77
CA GLN A 212 23.48 -11.70 12.95
C GLN A 212 24.14 -10.38 13.37
N SER A 213 23.33 -9.37 13.70
CA SER A 213 23.83 -8.07 14.17
C SER A 213 24.53 -8.21 15.53
N ASP A 214 23.87 -8.89 16.48
CA ASP A 214 24.40 -9.12 17.82
C ASP A 214 25.70 -9.94 17.78
N SER A 215 25.76 -10.98 16.94
CA SER A 215 26.98 -11.76 16.71
C SER A 215 28.11 -10.90 16.13
N CYS A 216 27.82 -10.07 15.12
CA CYS A 216 28.82 -9.19 14.51
C CYS A 216 29.36 -8.15 15.50
N VAL A 217 28.48 -7.55 16.31
CA VAL A 217 28.86 -6.61 17.38
C VAL A 217 29.71 -7.30 18.43
N SER A 218 29.32 -8.51 18.86
CA SER A 218 30.07 -9.31 19.82
C SER A 218 31.50 -9.61 19.32
N ASP A 219 31.66 -10.03 18.07
CA ASP A 219 32.97 -10.27 17.47
C ASP A 219 33.83 -9.00 17.40
N LEU A 220 33.24 -7.86 17.04
CA LEU A 220 33.93 -6.58 17.02
C LEU A 220 34.35 -6.14 18.43
N LEU A 221 33.52 -6.38 19.46
CA LEU A 221 33.85 -6.10 20.86
C LEU A 221 35.01 -6.97 21.36
N ILE A 222 35.05 -8.26 20.99
CA ILE A 222 36.16 -9.17 21.30
C ILE A 222 37.45 -8.65 20.65
N ARG A 223 37.41 -8.31 19.35
CA ARG A 223 38.58 -7.74 18.65
C ARG A 223 39.04 -6.42 19.26
N LEU A 224 38.10 -5.55 19.68
CA LEU A 224 38.44 -4.30 20.37
C LEU A 224 39.11 -4.57 21.72
N TYR A 225 38.66 -5.57 22.46
CA TYR A 225 39.26 -5.98 23.72
C TYR A 225 40.69 -6.52 23.52
N GLU A 226 40.91 -7.37 22.52
CA GLU A 226 42.24 -7.87 22.15
C GLU A 226 43.18 -6.73 21.75
N LYS A 227 42.71 -5.79 20.91
CA LYS A 227 43.48 -4.60 20.53
C LYS A 227 43.78 -3.67 21.69
N LYS A 228 42.87 -3.53 22.66
CA LYS A 228 43.15 -2.80 23.91
C LYS A 228 44.22 -3.49 24.75
N LYS A 229 44.21 -4.82 24.81
CA LYS A 229 45.25 -5.60 25.51
C LYS A 229 46.61 -5.43 24.83
N GLU A 230 46.65 -5.46 23.51
CA GLU A 230 47.85 -5.18 22.70
C GLU A 230 48.37 -3.76 22.96
N HIS A 231 47.50 -2.75 22.90
CA HIS A 231 47.85 -1.36 23.21
C HIS A 231 48.45 -1.21 24.61
N LEU A 232 47.86 -1.86 25.63
CA LEU A 232 48.38 -1.86 26.99
C LEU A 232 49.75 -2.52 27.10
N SER A 233 49.99 -3.63 26.39
CA SER A 233 51.29 -4.29 26.37
C SER A 233 52.39 -3.43 25.76
N LEU A 234 52.12 -2.79 24.61
CA LEU A 234 53.06 -1.88 23.94
C LEU A 234 53.33 -0.62 24.79
N SER A 235 52.30 -0.09 25.45
CA SER A 235 52.46 1.11 26.30
C SER A 235 53.32 0.87 27.55
N ARG A 236 53.44 -0.39 28.00
CA ARG A 236 54.22 -0.80 29.18
C ARG A 236 55.66 -1.18 28.88
N GLN A 237 56.07 -1.22 27.60
CA GLN A 237 57.46 -1.48 27.23
C GLN A 237 58.37 -0.29 27.55
N ASP A 238 59.59 -0.58 27.99
CA ASP A 238 60.60 0.45 28.32
C ASP A 238 61.07 1.23 27.09
N ASN A 239 61.19 0.56 25.93
CA ASN A 239 61.49 1.19 24.64
C ASN A 239 60.21 1.32 23.80
N ARG A 240 59.57 2.47 23.85
CA ARG A 240 58.30 2.72 23.15
C ARG A 240 58.51 3.05 21.68
N VAL A 241 57.93 2.24 20.79
CA VAL A 241 57.86 2.52 19.36
C VAL A 241 56.57 3.30 19.07
N SER A 242 56.68 4.61 18.84
CA SER A 242 55.48 5.48 18.70
C SER A 242 54.61 5.14 17.48
N THR A 243 55.22 4.55 16.44
CA THR A 243 54.51 4.14 15.21
C THR A 243 53.59 2.95 15.47
N GLU A 244 54.02 1.96 16.23
CA GLU A 244 53.22 0.78 16.57
C GLU A 244 52.03 1.15 17.47
N LEU A 245 52.24 2.01 18.46
CA LEU A 245 51.16 2.55 19.30
C LEU A 245 50.11 3.30 18.46
N ALA A 246 50.57 4.12 17.49
CA ALA A 246 49.67 4.86 16.62
C ALA A 246 48.87 3.94 15.67
N GLU A 247 49.47 2.85 15.18
CA GLU A 247 48.78 1.86 14.34
C GLU A 247 47.73 1.07 15.12
N VAL A 248 48.06 0.62 16.33
CA VAL A 248 47.10 -0.07 17.21
C VAL A 248 45.94 0.86 17.56
N GLN A 249 46.22 2.14 17.89
CA GLN A 249 45.18 3.13 18.16
C GLN A 249 44.26 3.36 16.95
N ARG A 250 44.82 3.50 15.73
CA ARG A 250 44.01 3.60 14.51
C ARG A 250 43.14 2.36 14.28
N SER A 251 43.69 1.17 14.54
CA SER A 251 42.94 -0.08 14.40
C SER A 251 41.77 -0.15 15.39
N MET A 252 41.97 0.32 16.63
CA MET A 252 40.91 0.42 17.64
C MET A 252 39.83 1.41 17.22
N ASP A 253 40.19 2.56 16.66
CA ASP A 253 39.23 3.57 16.22
C ASP A 253 38.42 3.07 15.00
N ILE A 254 39.04 2.36 14.06
CA ILE A 254 38.32 1.68 12.96
C ILE A 254 37.32 0.64 13.49
N ILE A 255 37.68 -0.11 14.54
CA ILE A 255 36.77 -1.11 15.13
C ILE A 255 35.59 -0.42 15.85
N LYS A 256 35.83 0.69 16.57
CA LYS A 256 34.76 1.48 17.19
C LYS A 256 33.82 2.06 16.15
N ASP A 257 34.35 2.65 15.08
CA ASP A 257 33.56 3.17 13.96
C ASP A 257 32.66 2.07 13.37
N LYS A 258 33.20 0.85 13.20
CA LYS A 258 32.41 -0.32 12.74
C LYS A 258 31.33 -0.77 13.72
N ILE A 259 31.54 -0.64 15.03
CA ILE A 259 30.52 -0.95 16.07
C ILE A 259 29.42 0.13 16.09
N GLU A 260 29.77 1.39 15.84
CA GLU A 260 28.79 2.46 15.69
C GLU A 260 27.99 2.29 14.40
N ASP A 261 28.66 1.95 13.29
CA ASP A 261 28.04 1.67 11.99
C ASP A 261 27.21 0.37 11.97
N SER A 262 27.49 -0.59 12.86
CA SER A 262 26.72 -1.84 12.97
C SER A 262 25.34 -1.64 13.63
N LYS A 263 25.05 -0.46 14.17
CA LYS A 263 23.68 -0.03 14.51
C LYS A 263 22.93 0.29 13.22
N GLN A 264 22.54 -0.75 12.48
CA GLN A 264 22.11 -0.63 11.09
C GLN A 264 20.65 -0.18 10.95
N LEU A 265 20.45 0.88 10.15
CA LEU A 265 19.18 1.37 9.58
C LEU A 265 18.29 0.27 8.95
N GLN A 266 18.86 -0.88 8.58
CA GLN A 266 18.13 -2.00 7.99
C GLN A 266 17.27 -2.75 9.03
N ILE A 267 17.74 -2.89 10.27
CA ILE A 267 16.98 -3.54 11.36
C ILE A 267 15.80 -2.65 11.76
N HIS A 268 16.01 -1.35 11.91
CA HIS A 268 14.95 -0.39 12.23
C HIS A 268 13.80 -0.41 11.21
N ARG A 269 14.12 -0.55 9.93
CA ARG A 269 13.10 -0.57 8.86
C ARG A 269 12.37 -1.90 8.77
N LEU A 270 13.08 -3.00 8.97
CA LEU A 270 12.42 -4.29 9.15
C LEU A 270 11.51 -4.25 10.39
N GLN A 271 11.84 -3.46 11.42
CA GLN A 271 11.02 -3.30 12.63
C GLN A 271 9.76 -2.51 12.33
N GLU A 272 9.86 -1.43 11.55
CA GLU A 272 8.69 -0.69 11.05
C GLU A 272 7.76 -1.59 10.21
N GLU A 273 8.30 -2.37 9.28
CA GLU A 273 7.52 -3.33 8.48
C GLU A 273 6.89 -4.43 9.35
N TYR A 274 7.62 -4.94 10.33
CA TYR A 274 7.10 -5.92 11.29
C TYR A 274 5.92 -5.36 12.08
N ILE A 275 6.03 -4.14 12.62
CA ILE A 275 4.95 -3.46 13.36
C ILE A 275 3.75 -3.20 12.44
N TYR A 276 3.98 -2.81 11.19
CA TYR A 276 2.91 -2.65 10.21
C TYR A 276 2.16 -3.97 10.00
N TRP A 277 2.86 -5.06 9.72
CA TRP A 277 2.23 -6.37 9.50
C TRP A 277 1.58 -6.94 10.76
N GLU A 278 2.10 -6.63 11.95
CA GLU A 278 1.47 -6.94 13.24
C GLU A 278 0.12 -6.21 13.38
N GLY A 279 0.06 -4.91 13.04
CA GLY A 279 -1.21 -4.18 12.98
C GLY A 279 -2.19 -4.79 11.98
N ARG A 280 -1.70 -5.15 10.79
CA ARG A 280 -2.51 -5.72 9.71
C ARG A 280 -3.08 -7.10 10.04
N ILE A 281 -2.31 -7.98 10.66
CA ILE A 281 -2.83 -9.28 11.08
C ILE A 281 -3.88 -9.12 12.17
N CYS A 282 -3.71 -8.18 13.11
CA CYS A 282 -4.71 -7.88 14.13
C CYS A 282 -6.01 -7.33 13.53
N GLU A 283 -5.93 -6.43 12.55
CA GLU A 283 -7.10 -5.92 11.82
C GLU A 283 -7.81 -7.05 11.08
N PHE A 284 -7.06 -7.90 10.36
CA PHE A 284 -7.63 -9.03 9.64
C PHE A 284 -8.33 -10.03 10.58
N GLU A 285 -7.73 -10.32 11.73
CA GLU A 285 -8.30 -11.20 12.75
C GLU A 285 -9.66 -10.71 13.27
N GLN A 286 -9.88 -9.39 13.34
CA GLN A 286 -11.19 -8.85 13.71
C GLN A 286 -12.24 -9.15 12.63
N ILE A 287 -11.89 -8.94 11.35
CA ILE A 287 -12.75 -9.23 10.21
C ILE A 287 -13.07 -10.73 10.16
N HIS A 288 -12.03 -11.57 10.26
CA HIS A 288 -12.12 -13.03 10.27
C HIS A 288 -13.07 -13.54 11.36
N ARG A 289 -12.86 -13.13 12.62
CA ARG A 289 -13.75 -13.52 13.73
C ARG A 289 -15.20 -13.09 13.53
N THR A 290 -15.41 -11.92 12.93
CA THR A 290 -16.76 -11.39 12.69
C THR A 290 -17.47 -12.21 11.62
N ILE A 291 -16.78 -12.53 10.52
CA ILE A 291 -17.30 -13.37 9.44
C ILE A 291 -17.61 -14.78 9.95
N ASN A 292 -16.70 -15.41 10.69
CA ASN A 292 -16.93 -16.77 11.21
C ASN A 292 -18.10 -16.83 12.20
N LYS A 293 -18.25 -15.85 13.10
CA LYS A 293 -19.43 -15.78 13.99
C LYS A 293 -20.74 -15.68 13.21
N LEU A 294 -20.75 -14.94 12.10
CA LEU A 294 -21.93 -14.80 11.23
C LEU A 294 -22.19 -16.07 10.42
N GLN A 295 -21.14 -16.76 9.95
CA GLN A 295 -21.25 -18.08 9.31
C GLN A 295 -21.86 -19.12 10.27
N GLU A 296 -21.35 -19.22 11.50
CA GLU A 296 -21.94 -20.11 12.51
C GLU A 296 -23.39 -19.74 12.85
N ALA A 297 -23.72 -18.44 12.85
CA ALA A 297 -25.09 -17.99 13.08
C ALA A 297 -26.02 -18.35 11.93
N GLU A 298 -25.53 -18.26 10.68
CA GLU A 298 -26.23 -18.67 9.48
C GLU A 298 -26.51 -20.18 9.52
N GLU A 299 -25.49 -20.99 9.79
CA GLU A 299 -25.61 -22.45 9.92
C GLU A 299 -26.66 -22.85 10.97
N ARG A 300 -26.61 -22.24 12.17
CA ARG A 300 -27.62 -22.50 13.22
C ARG A 300 -29.06 -22.14 12.79
N VAL A 301 -29.23 -21.09 11.98
CA VAL A 301 -30.57 -20.70 11.49
C VAL A 301 -31.03 -21.64 10.37
N LEU A 302 -30.13 -22.08 9.50
CA LEU A 302 -30.41 -23.08 8.48
C LEU A 302 -30.82 -24.43 9.12
N GLU A 303 -30.10 -24.88 10.14
CA GLU A 303 -30.49 -26.08 10.91
C GLU A 303 -31.89 -25.94 11.55
N GLN A 304 -32.23 -24.75 12.04
CA GLN A 304 -33.57 -24.45 12.57
C GLN A 304 -34.64 -24.44 11.46
N GLU A 305 -34.31 -23.94 10.27
CA GLU A 305 -35.20 -23.94 9.10
C GLU A 305 -35.43 -25.36 8.60
N ASP A 306 -34.41 -26.20 8.53
CA ASP A 306 -34.51 -27.62 8.14
C ASP A 306 -35.35 -28.40 9.15
N LEU A 307 -35.13 -28.17 10.45
CA LEU A 307 -35.96 -28.76 11.51
C LEU A 307 -37.42 -28.30 11.37
N PHE A 308 -37.65 -27.00 11.13
CA PHE A 308 -38.98 -26.45 10.91
C PHE A 308 -39.68 -27.06 9.67
N LEU A 309 -38.96 -27.24 8.56
CA LEU A 309 -39.49 -27.86 7.35
C LEU A 309 -39.82 -29.34 7.57
N SER A 310 -38.95 -30.10 8.24
CA SER A 310 -39.21 -31.52 8.54
C SER A 310 -40.42 -31.72 9.48
N MET A 311 -40.69 -30.76 10.37
CA MET A 311 -41.89 -30.77 11.22
C MET A 311 -43.16 -30.32 10.49
N LYS A 312 -43.05 -29.63 9.35
CA LYS A 312 -44.19 -29.16 8.55
C LYS A 312 -44.95 -30.30 7.88
N ASP A 313 -44.26 -31.40 7.58
CA ASP A 313 -44.83 -32.62 6.98
C ASP A 313 -45.51 -33.54 8.01
N SER A 314 -45.48 -33.16 9.30
CA SER A 314 -46.22 -33.81 10.38
C SER A 314 -47.61 -33.16 10.53
N GLU A 315 -48.64 -33.89 10.98
CA GLU A 315 -49.98 -33.33 11.19
C GLU A 315 -49.99 -32.19 12.23
N ILE A 316 -49.80 -30.95 11.78
CA ILE A 316 -49.88 -29.76 12.63
C ILE A 316 -51.37 -29.48 12.91
N PRO A 317 -51.78 -29.37 14.19
CA PRO A 317 -53.15 -29.01 14.53
C PRO A 317 -53.53 -27.65 13.91
N ALA A 318 -54.70 -27.58 13.26
CA ALA A 318 -55.18 -26.37 12.58
C ALA A 318 -55.18 -25.10 13.48
N SER A 319 -55.36 -25.27 14.79
CA SER A 319 -55.30 -24.18 15.77
C SER A 319 -53.92 -23.54 15.95
N LYS A 320 -52.84 -24.17 15.45
CA LYS A 320 -51.45 -23.69 15.54
C LYS A 320 -50.86 -23.23 14.20
N GLY A 321 -51.61 -23.34 13.08
CA GLY A 321 -51.13 -23.00 11.74
C GLY A 321 -50.58 -21.57 11.62
N LYS A 322 -51.32 -20.57 12.14
CA LYS A 322 -50.88 -19.16 12.13
C LYS A 322 -49.62 -18.91 12.96
N CYS A 323 -49.41 -19.68 14.03
CA CYS A 323 -48.18 -19.60 14.82
C CYS A 323 -47.00 -20.19 14.04
N TRP A 324 -47.24 -21.28 13.32
CA TRP A 324 -46.24 -21.93 12.48
C TRP A 324 -45.81 -21.05 11.30
N GLU A 325 -46.76 -20.42 10.61
CA GLU A 325 -46.48 -19.43 9.56
C GLU A 325 -45.61 -18.27 10.08
N ASN A 326 -45.98 -17.70 11.23
CA ASN A 326 -45.19 -16.64 11.88
C ASN A 326 -43.76 -17.10 12.24
N VAL A 327 -43.55 -18.37 12.62
CA VAL A 327 -42.21 -18.91 12.89
C VAL A 327 -41.41 -19.02 11.59
N GLY A 328 -42.02 -19.51 10.51
CA GLY A 328 -41.39 -19.58 9.19
C GLY A 328 -40.99 -18.21 8.65
N GLU A 329 -41.87 -17.20 8.77
CA GLU A 329 -41.54 -15.82 8.38
C GLU A 329 -40.41 -15.23 9.21
N LYS A 330 -40.39 -15.48 10.53
CA LYS A 330 -39.31 -15.04 11.42
C LYS A 330 -37.97 -15.69 11.07
N LEU A 331 -37.95 -16.98 10.76
CA LEU A 331 -36.72 -17.68 10.35
C LEU A 331 -36.18 -17.10 9.05
N LYS A 332 -37.04 -16.89 8.05
CA LYS A 332 -36.65 -16.25 6.79
C LYS A 332 -36.12 -14.82 6.99
N ALA A 333 -36.80 -14.01 7.78
CA ALA A 333 -36.36 -12.64 8.09
C ALA A 333 -34.99 -12.64 8.80
N LYS A 334 -34.81 -13.53 9.77
CA LYS A 334 -33.54 -13.68 10.49
C LYS A 334 -32.41 -14.17 9.58
N LEU A 335 -32.67 -15.11 8.69
CA LEU A 335 -31.69 -15.58 7.72
C LEU A 335 -31.28 -14.46 6.76
N GLN A 336 -32.24 -13.64 6.31
CA GLN A 336 -31.98 -12.48 5.47
C GLN A 336 -31.13 -11.43 6.20
N GLU A 337 -31.45 -11.13 7.45
CA GLU A 337 -30.67 -10.23 8.31
C GLU A 337 -29.23 -10.70 8.47
N ILE A 338 -29.02 -12.00 8.76
CA ILE A 338 -27.67 -12.57 8.89
C ILE A 338 -26.91 -12.47 7.56
N LYS A 339 -27.56 -12.76 6.42
CA LYS A 339 -26.94 -12.63 5.10
C LYS A 339 -26.51 -11.19 4.79
N GLU A 340 -27.32 -10.20 5.17
CA GLU A 340 -26.98 -8.79 5.02
C GLU A 340 -25.80 -8.37 5.91
N LEU A 341 -25.81 -8.79 7.18
CA LEU A 341 -24.70 -8.57 8.10
C LEU A 341 -23.40 -9.24 7.61
N LYS A 342 -23.50 -10.47 7.10
CA LYS A 342 -22.37 -11.22 6.52
C LYS A 342 -21.81 -10.50 5.31
N LEU A 343 -22.67 -10.06 4.39
CA LEU A 343 -22.24 -9.27 3.24
C LEU A 343 -21.56 -7.97 3.67
N ASN A 344 -22.10 -7.26 4.66
CA ASN A 344 -21.48 -6.02 5.16
C ASN A 344 -20.13 -6.26 5.84
N ALA A 345 -19.99 -7.34 6.61
CA ALA A 345 -18.70 -7.76 7.15
C ALA A 345 -17.72 -8.17 6.03
N ALA A 346 -18.20 -8.85 5.00
CA ALA A 346 -17.40 -9.25 3.85
C ALA A 346 -16.89 -8.06 3.03
N LYS A 347 -17.64 -6.96 2.93
CA LYS A 347 -17.16 -5.70 2.33
C LYS A 347 -15.96 -5.09 3.06
N ALA A 348 -15.77 -5.42 4.34
CA ALA A 348 -14.55 -5.02 5.05
C ALA A 348 -13.31 -5.71 4.48
N LEU A 349 -13.43 -6.91 3.89
CA LEU A 349 -12.32 -7.58 3.20
C LEU A 349 -11.87 -6.79 1.97
N GLN A 350 -12.82 -6.26 1.18
CA GLN A 350 -12.49 -5.35 0.07
C GLN A 350 -11.69 -4.16 0.59
N SER A 351 -12.19 -3.49 1.62
CA SER A 351 -11.51 -2.34 2.24
C SER A 351 -10.11 -2.74 2.73
N PHE A 352 -9.98 -3.90 3.40
CA PHE A 352 -8.70 -4.45 3.82
C PHE A 352 -7.72 -4.60 2.65
N PHE A 353 -8.15 -5.11 1.49
CA PHE A 353 -7.30 -5.23 0.31
C PHE A 353 -7.01 -3.88 -0.39
N ILE A 354 -7.95 -2.93 -0.30
CA ILE A 354 -7.91 -1.59 -0.92
C ILE A 354 -7.06 -0.60 -0.12
N VAL A 355 -6.84 -0.83 1.18
CA VAL A 355 -5.93 -0.02 2.02
C VAL A 355 -4.52 -0.04 1.39
N ARG A 356 -4.29 0.94 0.53
CA ARG A 356 -3.04 1.65 0.36
C ARG A 356 -2.81 2.40 1.67
N GLY A 357 -1.55 2.48 2.13
CA GLY A 357 -1.20 3.20 3.35
C GLY A 357 -1.91 4.57 3.47
N PRO A 358 -2.10 5.04 4.71
CA PRO A 358 -3.23 5.85 5.14
C PRO A 358 -3.41 7.14 4.33
N ASP A 359 -4.68 7.43 4.03
CA ASP A 359 -5.30 8.70 3.63
C ASP A 359 -4.40 9.84 3.18
N ARG A 360 -4.38 10.14 1.87
CA ARG A 360 -3.82 11.40 1.37
C ARG A 360 -4.78 12.12 0.42
N ILE A 361 -5.02 13.39 0.73
CA ILE A 361 -5.80 14.34 -0.07
C ILE A 361 -5.08 14.54 -1.41
N PHE A 362 -5.81 14.40 -2.52
CA PHE A 362 -5.26 14.56 -3.87
C PHE A 362 -5.40 16.01 -4.35
N TYR A 363 -4.32 16.51 -4.95
CA TYR A 363 -4.20 17.82 -5.60
C TYR A 363 -3.88 17.61 -7.09
N SER A 364 -4.03 18.64 -7.91
CA SER A 364 -3.78 18.58 -9.35
C SER A 364 -3.02 19.81 -9.82
N ASP A 365 -2.02 19.63 -10.70
CA ASP A 365 -1.34 20.72 -11.39
C ASP A 365 -1.08 20.39 -12.87
N ASN A 366 -0.24 21.20 -13.53
CA ASN A 366 0.11 21.08 -14.95
C ASN A 366 0.96 19.83 -15.29
N ILE A 367 1.51 19.13 -14.28
CA ILE A 367 2.29 17.89 -14.41
C ILE A 367 1.38 16.67 -14.19
N GLY A 368 0.38 16.76 -13.31
CA GLY A 368 -0.67 15.76 -13.16
C GLY A 368 -1.31 15.72 -11.77
N ARG A 369 -2.14 14.70 -11.50
CA ARG A 369 -2.71 14.46 -10.17
C ARG A 369 -1.59 14.01 -9.22
N TYR A 370 -1.52 14.59 -8.03
CA TYR A 370 -0.55 14.26 -7.00
C TYR A 370 -1.19 14.25 -5.61
N TYR A 371 -0.47 13.75 -4.62
CA TYR A 371 -0.89 13.85 -3.23
C TYR A 371 0.30 14.34 -2.39
N VAL A 372 0.01 14.95 -1.24
CA VAL A 372 1.05 15.46 -0.33
C VAL A 372 1.23 14.45 0.79
N ASP A 373 2.47 14.03 1.04
CA ASP A 373 2.79 13.10 2.12
C ASP A 373 2.74 13.73 3.51
N ASP A 374 2.82 12.88 4.55
CA ASP A 374 2.81 13.30 5.96
C ASP A 374 4.02 14.19 6.33
N TYR A 375 4.97 14.36 5.40
CA TYR A 375 6.18 15.17 5.52
C TYR A 375 6.18 16.39 4.58
N GLY A 376 5.11 16.63 3.81
CA GLY A 376 4.94 17.81 2.94
C GLY A 376 5.49 17.67 1.51
N HIS A 377 5.87 16.48 1.03
CA HIS A 377 6.34 16.27 -0.34
C HIS A 377 5.20 16.01 -1.33
N GLN A 378 5.33 16.52 -2.57
CA GLN A 378 4.38 16.31 -3.66
C GLN A 378 4.69 15.04 -4.46
N CYS A 379 3.75 14.10 -4.52
CA CYS A 379 3.92 12.80 -5.19
C CYS A 379 2.90 12.57 -6.31
N TYR A 380 3.34 12.61 -7.57
CA TYR A 380 2.52 12.52 -8.78
C TYR A 380 2.12 11.07 -9.13
N VAL A 381 0.87 10.89 -9.59
CA VAL A 381 0.21 9.58 -9.78
C VAL A 381 0.67 8.84 -11.05
N PHE A 382 1.46 9.47 -11.92
CA PHE A 382 2.06 8.80 -13.08
C PHE A 382 3.35 8.07 -12.69
N ASN A 383 3.23 6.87 -12.10
CA ASN A 383 4.21 5.78 -12.23
C ASN A 383 3.73 4.52 -11.48
N TYR A 384 3.68 3.40 -12.21
CA TYR A 384 3.76 2.06 -11.62
C TYR A 384 5.19 1.85 -11.05
N GLY A 385 5.33 1.74 -9.71
CA GLY A 385 6.57 1.42 -8.94
C GLY A 385 7.70 2.46 -9.04
N PRO A 386 8.83 2.44 -8.28
CA PRO A 386 9.28 1.60 -7.16
C PRO A 386 10.10 2.41 -6.11
N SER A 387 9.45 3.19 -5.23
CA SER A 387 10.14 4.08 -4.27
C SER A 387 9.77 3.85 -2.80
N VAL A 388 9.17 2.71 -2.48
CA VAL A 388 8.86 2.30 -1.11
C VAL A 388 9.51 0.95 -0.86
N TYR A 389 10.21 0.81 0.27
CA TYR A 389 10.65 -0.49 0.79
C TYR A 389 9.43 -1.40 0.85
N GLN A 390 9.45 -2.55 0.17
CA GLN A 390 8.31 -3.46 0.19
C GLN A 390 8.79 -4.86 0.55
N VAL A 391 8.07 -5.44 1.50
CA VAL A 391 8.04 -6.88 1.70
C VAL A 391 7.29 -7.48 0.52
N ASN A 392 7.92 -8.37 -0.22
CA ASN A 392 7.22 -9.11 -1.27
C ASN A 392 6.25 -10.14 -0.64
N CYS A 393 5.37 -10.73 -1.44
CA CYS A 393 4.48 -11.78 -0.94
C CYS A 393 5.21 -13.01 -0.36
N GLN A 394 6.54 -13.11 -0.53
CA GLN A 394 7.37 -14.17 0.04
C GLN A 394 7.87 -13.85 1.46
N GLY A 395 7.54 -12.67 2.00
CA GLY A 395 8.04 -12.20 3.30
C GLY A 395 9.48 -11.66 3.25
N GLU A 396 10.05 -11.51 2.06
CA GLU A 396 11.42 -11.04 1.88
C GLU A 396 11.47 -9.52 1.76
N TYR A 397 12.42 -8.92 2.46
CA TYR A 397 12.74 -7.51 2.33
C TYR A 397 13.59 -7.27 1.09
N ARG A 398 13.08 -6.51 0.10
CA ARG A 398 13.84 -6.15 -1.11
C ARG A 398 14.28 -4.68 -1.11
N ILE A 399 15.59 -4.46 -1.23
CA ILE A 399 16.17 -3.15 -1.54
C ILE A 399 16.18 -3.01 -3.07
N THR A 400 15.56 -1.97 -3.61
CA THR A 400 15.52 -1.76 -5.08
C THR A 400 16.84 -1.18 -5.60
N ASN A 401 17.19 -1.48 -6.87
CA ASN A 401 18.41 -1.00 -7.53
C ASN A 401 18.53 0.54 -7.57
N THR A 402 17.40 1.24 -7.59
CA THR A 402 17.28 2.70 -7.50
C THR A 402 17.70 3.22 -6.13
N GLU A 403 17.36 2.53 -5.05
CA GLU A 403 17.81 2.89 -3.70
C GLU A 403 19.26 2.53 -3.42
N THR A 404 19.78 1.45 -4.01
CA THR A 404 21.22 1.17 -3.95
C THR A 404 22.01 2.34 -4.57
N LYS A 405 21.50 2.96 -5.63
CA LYS A 405 22.09 4.17 -6.22
C LYS A 405 21.91 5.39 -5.31
N ARG A 406 20.72 5.60 -4.72
CA ARG A 406 20.45 6.72 -3.79
C ARG A 406 21.30 6.65 -2.52
N LYS A 407 21.38 5.47 -1.88
CA LYS A 407 22.21 5.22 -0.69
C LYS A 407 23.70 5.32 -0.99
N LYS A 408 24.15 4.92 -2.19
CA LYS A 408 25.52 5.19 -2.64
C LYS A 408 25.79 6.70 -2.74
N ALA A 409 24.82 7.49 -3.21
CA ALA A 409 24.94 8.95 -3.28
C ALA A 409 24.93 9.60 -1.89
N GLU A 410 24.03 9.19 -0.99
CA GLU A 410 23.98 9.67 0.41
C GLU A 410 25.28 9.34 1.16
N ALA A 411 25.77 8.10 1.03
CA ALA A 411 27.05 7.68 1.63
C ALA A 411 28.24 8.45 1.03
N HIS A 412 28.19 8.79 -0.26
CA HIS A 412 29.21 9.64 -0.89
C HIS A 412 29.21 11.05 -0.29
N ILE A 413 28.04 11.68 -0.15
CA ILE A 413 27.88 13.02 0.45
C ILE A 413 28.40 13.01 1.89
N TYR A 414 28.03 12.03 2.69
CA TYR A 414 28.49 11.88 4.08
C TYR A 414 30.02 11.75 4.17
N ARG A 415 30.64 10.91 3.33
CA ARG A 415 32.10 10.78 3.27
C ARG A 415 32.78 12.08 2.83
N SER A 416 32.20 12.79 1.87
CA SER A 416 32.70 14.10 1.44
C SER A 416 32.65 15.13 2.56
N GLN A 417 31.56 15.16 3.35
CA GLN A 417 31.44 16.07 4.50
C GLN A 417 32.49 15.76 5.58
N ILE A 418 32.68 14.49 5.94
CA ILE A 418 33.73 14.08 6.89
C ILE A 418 35.12 14.49 6.39
N TYR A 419 35.39 14.30 5.09
CA TYR A 419 36.67 14.71 4.50
C TYR A 419 36.87 16.22 4.58
N GLN A 420 35.85 17.01 4.25
CA GLN A 420 35.90 18.47 4.35
C GLN A 420 36.09 18.95 5.79
N ASP A 421 35.39 18.35 6.76
CA ASP A 421 35.56 18.68 8.17
C ASP A 421 36.98 18.38 8.67
N ARG A 422 37.55 17.24 8.26
CA ARG A 422 38.94 16.89 8.57
C ARG A 422 39.92 17.87 7.93
N LEU A 423 39.68 18.27 6.68
CA LEU A 423 40.50 19.24 5.96
C LEU A 423 40.44 20.62 6.63
N GLN A 424 39.25 21.07 7.03
CA GLN A 424 39.05 22.33 7.73
C GLN A 424 39.73 22.33 9.11
N LYS A 425 39.58 21.26 9.89
CA LYS A 425 40.27 21.10 11.17
C LYS A 425 41.80 21.12 11.00
N ALA A 426 42.32 20.43 9.99
CA ALA A 426 43.76 20.44 9.68
C ALA A 426 44.24 21.85 9.30
N SER A 427 43.49 22.56 8.44
CA SER A 427 43.78 23.94 8.02
C SER A 427 43.75 24.92 9.20
N ALA A 428 42.74 24.81 10.08
CA ALA A 428 42.64 25.62 11.29
C ALA A 428 43.83 25.37 12.25
N THR A 429 44.20 24.10 12.43
CA THR A 429 45.37 23.71 13.24
C THR A 429 46.67 24.27 12.65
N TYR A 430 46.84 24.17 11.32
CA TYR A 430 47.99 24.73 10.61
C TYR A 430 48.05 26.27 10.74
N LYS A 431 46.93 26.97 10.57
CA LYS A 431 46.86 28.43 10.77
C LYS A 431 47.18 28.83 12.20
N ALA A 432 46.67 28.09 13.20
CA ALA A 432 46.98 28.33 14.60
C ALA A 432 48.47 28.09 14.90
N TRP A 433 49.06 27.04 14.34
CA TRP A 433 50.50 26.78 14.41
C TRP A 433 51.33 27.88 13.75
N LYS A 434 50.96 28.32 12.55
CA LYS A 434 51.62 29.42 11.82
C LYS A 434 51.50 30.75 12.55
N LYS A 435 50.37 31.02 13.23
CA LYS A 435 50.15 32.21 14.06
C LYS A 435 50.99 32.19 15.35
N LYS A 436 51.27 31.00 15.91
CA LYS A 436 52.20 30.81 17.04
C LYS A 436 53.65 31.00 16.64
N HIS A 437 53.99 30.84 15.36
CA HIS A 437 55.26 31.31 14.83
C HIS A 437 55.23 32.83 14.69
N THR A 438 55.72 33.53 15.73
CA THR A 438 56.07 34.93 15.68
C THR A 438 56.94 35.17 14.44
N GLN A 439 56.53 36.09 13.56
CA GLN A 439 57.44 36.61 12.54
C GLN A 439 58.67 37.11 13.27
N ARG A 440 59.85 36.51 13.00
CA ARG A 440 61.12 37.06 13.46
C ARG A 440 61.15 38.50 12.97
N ARG A 441 61.10 39.46 13.90
CA ARG A 441 61.36 40.87 13.58
C ARG A 441 62.76 40.94 12.95
N LYS A 442 62.92 41.76 11.92
CA LYS A 442 64.24 42.01 11.33
C LYS A 442 65.13 42.62 12.41
N THR A 443 66.40 42.23 12.40
CA THR A 443 67.42 42.59 13.40
C THR A 443 67.68 44.10 13.50
N ASP A 444 67.20 44.89 12.55
CA ASP A 444 67.52 46.32 12.43
C ASP A 444 66.55 47.25 13.20
N GLU A 445 65.56 46.70 13.91
CA GLU A 445 64.57 47.45 14.71
C GLU A 445 64.72 47.21 16.22
N ILE A 446 65.93 46.87 16.68
CA ILE A 446 66.25 46.76 18.09
C ILE A 446 67.08 47.99 18.48
N ASP A 447 66.39 49.04 18.93
CA ASP A 447 67.00 50.20 19.57
C ASP A 447 67.20 49.89 21.07
N ASP A 448 68.27 49.14 21.38
CA ASP A 448 68.67 48.81 22.76
C ASP A 448 69.32 49.99 23.50
N SER A 449 69.25 51.22 22.94
CA SER A 449 69.92 52.39 23.51
C SER A 449 69.41 52.73 24.92
N GLU A 450 68.13 52.51 25.21
CA GLU A 450 67.56 52.74 26.54
C GLU A 450 68.05 51.72 27.57
N GLU A 451 68.11 50.43 27.23
CA GLU A 451 68.62 49.38 28.13
C GLU A 451 70.13 49.52 28.38
N ILE A 452 70.90 49.85 27.35
CA ILE A 452 72.34 50.12 27.46
C ILE A 452 72.59 51.35 28.35
N THR A 453 71.80 52.43 28.18
CA THR A 453 71.92 53.63 29.01
C THR A 453 71.58 53.36 30.47
N ALA A 454 70.55 52.54 30.74
CA ALA A 454 70.19 52.12 32.09
C ALA A 454 71.30 51.29 32.75
N TYR A 455 71.92 50.37 32.00
CA TYR A 455 73.06 49.58 32.47
C TYR A 455 74.25 50.47 32.85
N TYR A 456 74.66 51.40 31.99
CA TYR A 456 75.78 52.29 32.29
C TYR A 456 75.51 53.22 33.48
N LYS A 457 74.28 53.70 33.65
CA LYS A 457 73.89 54.46 34.86
C LYS A 457 74.01 53.63 36.14
N HIS A 458 73.66 52.34 36.09
CA HIS A 458 73.81 51.43 37.22
C HIS A 458 75.29 51.20 37.56
N VAL A 459 76.13 50.94 36.55
CA VAL A 459 77.58 50.74 36.74
C VAL A 459 78.23 51.99 37.35
N ALA A 460 77.96 53.17 36.80
CA ALA A 460 78.50 54.43 37.34
C ALA A 460 78.07 54.67 38.80
N LYS A 461 76.85 54.30 39.17
CA LYS A 461 76.37 54.37 40.56
C LYS A 461 77.14 53.41 41.48
N GLN A 462 77.45 52.20 41.03
CA GLN A 462 78.24 51.26 41.81
C GLN A 462 79.71 51.68 41.94
N GLU A 463 80.31 52.22 40.88
CA GLU A 463 81.67 52.77 40.93
C GLU A 463 81.76 53.96 41.89
N PHE A 464 80.76 54.84 41.90
CA PHE A 464 80.70 55.94 42.86
C PHE A 464 80.59 55.45 44.31
N ILE A 465 79.76 54.43 44.58
CA ILE A 465 79.64 53.81 45.91
C ILE A 465 80.98 53.17 46.32
N HIS A 466 81.68 52.50 45.40
CA HIS A 466 83.00 51.94 45.67
C HIS A 466 84.06 53.02 45.95
N PHE A 467 84.02 54.14 45.24
CA PHE A 467 84.93 55.28 45.48
C PHE A 467 84.71 55.92 46.86
N VAL A 468 83.45 56.17 47.26
CA VAL A 468 83.12 56.78 48.56
C VAL A 468 83.46 55.86 49.75
N ASN A 469 83.48 54.55 49.55
CA ASN A 469 83.85 53.57 50.58
C ASN A 469 85.36 53.32 50.70
N TYR A 470 86.21 53.96 49.90
CA TYR A 470 87.68 53.83 49.99
C TYR A 470 88.36 54.87 50.90
N ASP A 471 87.63 55.92 51.32
CA ASP A 471 88.13 57.02 52.18
C ASP A 471 87.49 57.02 53.60
N ASN A 472 87.08 55.86 54.11
CA ASN A 472 86.69 55.64 55.52
C ASN A 472 87.43 54.46 56.16
#